data_AF-A0ABC8XJ66-F1
#
_entry.id   AF-A0ABC8XJ66-F1
#
_cell.length_a   1.000
_cell.length_b   1.000
_cell.length_c   1.000
_cell.angle_alpha   90.00
_cell.angle_beta   90.00
_cell.angle_gamma   90.00
#
_symmetry.space_group_name_H-M   'P 1'
#
loop_
_entity.id
_entity.type
_entity.pdbx_description
1 polymer ?
#
loop_
_entity_poly.entity_id
_entity_poly.type
_entity_poly.pdbx_seq_one_letter_code
_entity_poly.pdbx_strand_id
1 'polypeptide(L)'
;MYQDDESLEPRQISPAPTGGGGRMVLTAQCEAPSLGRGASQDSFAVLVHARAAAAGGGAPLDLVAVLYVSSSMRGNKLSLLKQAVRFVVDQLGPDDRLSVVIFSRYAARLTRLVRMSAAGKAAARSAVGFFGGRQTGTNIADGLRVGAQVLAGRRHRNPVASVISSPTARTGPSRSRHQQRCTWTSCRLRSGAPPAPPPVAAILRPLELTCTAAPFMDVESERVRVEAAEDIAAARVKAESGEHAGAARILESRLRAVERSAPGVASDDPTCEAIKEELRELSARVGDRREYQKTGRACLLAGMSSHAQQRASGVELQATATSANRTARAYLTPKMEEMVEVSRESRKRGSSEHGDGGSRQLATGRLRKEIGMR
;
A
#
# COMPACT_ATOMS: atom_id res chain seq x y z
N MET A 1 9.76 0.61 -28.24
CA MET A 1 9.49 2.00 -27.78
C MET A 1 7.97 2.16 -27.73
N TYR A 2 7.39 2.54 -26.58
CA TYR A 2 5.94 2.64 -26.40
C TYR A 2 5.50 4.10 -26.55
N GLN A 3 5.36 4.57 -27.80
CA GLN A 3 5.12 5.97 -28.13
C GLN A 3 3.70 6.21 -28.69
N ASP A 4 2.72 5.45 -28.19
CA ASP A 4 1.35 5.33 -28.70
C ASP A 4 0.29 5.98 -27.78
N ASP A 5 0.69 6.93 -26.94
CA ASP A 5 -0.21 7.65 -26.04
C ASP A 5 -1.25 8.49 -26.80
N GLU A 6 -2.47 8.52 -26.27
CA GLU A 6 -3.53 9.42 -26.73
C GLU A 6 -3.12 10.89 -26.50
N SER A 7 -3.37 11.75 -27.48
CA SER A 7 -3.16 13.20 -27.35
C SER A 7 -4.08 13.74 -26.25
N LEU A 8 -3.51 14.48 -25.29
CA LEU A 8 -4.31 15.22 -24.32
C LEU A 8 -4.60 16.59 -24.93
N GLU A 9 -5.88 16.93 -25.10
CA GLU A 9 -6.26 18.31 -25.39
C GLU A 9 -5.65 19.22 -24.30
N PRO A 10 -4.88 20.26 -24.68
CA PRO A 10 -4.32 21.20 -23.74
C PRO A 10 -5.44 21.83 -22.92
N ARG A 11 -5.27 21.87 -21.60
CA ARG A 11 -6.15 22.62 -20.73
C ARG A 11 -6.22 24.06 -21.26
N GLN A 12 -7.41 24.55 -21.62
CA GLN A 12 -7.69 25.97 -21.47
C GLN A 12 -7.53 26.24 -19.98
N ILE A 13 -6.36 26.75 -19.61
CA ILE A 13 -6.08 27.20 -18.26
C ILE A 13 -6.97 28.42 -18.07
N SER A 14 -8.19 28.23 -17.58
CA SER A 14 -8.88 29.31 -16.88
C SER A 14 -7.89 29.81 -15.82
N PRO A 15 -7.61 31.12 -15.75
CA PRO A 15 -6.63 31.64 -14.81
C PRO A 15 -6.97 31.09 -13.43
N ALA A 16 -5.98 30.45 -12.81
CA ALA A 16 -6.10 29.99 -11.44
C ALA A 16 -6.62 31.16 -10.60
N PRO A 17 -7.55 30.95 -9.65
CA PRO A 17 -7.81 31.98 -8.67
C PRO A 17 -6.47 32.41 -8.09
N THR A 18 -6.15 33.69 -8.25
CA THR A 18 -4.96 34.32 -7.67
C THR A 18 -5.09 34.22 -6.16
N GLY A 19 -4.62 33.10 -5.60
CA GLY A 19 -4.78 32.81 -4.18
C GLY A 19 -4.21 31.46 -3.81
N GLY A 20 -2.98 31.47 -3.28
CA GLY A 20 -2.41 30.36 -2.50
C GLY A 20 -1.74 29.26 -3.31
N GLY A 21 -0.48 29.47 -3.70
CA GLY A 21 0.40 28.35 -4.05
C GLY A 21 0.40 27.34 -2.89
N GLY A 22 0.06 26.09 -3.18
CA GLY A 22 -0.06 25.01 -2.19
C GLY A 22 1.20 24.91 -1.34
N ARG A 23 1.12 25.47 -0.13
CA ARG A 23 2.26 25.65 0.76
C ARG A 23 2.44 24.35 1.53
N MET A 24 3.54 23.64 1.31
CA MET A 24 3.92 22.53 2.18
C MET A 24 4.41 23.11 3.51
N VAL A 25 3.84 22.64 4.62
CA VAL A 25 4.27 22.99 5.98
C VAL A 25 5.21 21.89 6.44
N LEU A 26 6.45 22.27 6.76
CA LEU A 26 7.43 21.38 7.37
C LEU A 26 7.58 21.74 8.85
N THR A 27 7.51 20.76 9.73
CA THR A 27 7.89 20.89 11.14
C THR A 27 8.98 19.88 11.47
N ALA A 28 9.89 20.23 12.36
CA ALA A 28 10.97 19.36 12.79
C ALA A 28 11.06 19.33 14.31
N GLN A 29 11.27 18.15 14.88
CA GLN A 29 11.46 17.92 16.31
C GLN A 29 12.71 17.07 16.51
N CYS A 30 13.55 17.45 17.45
CA CYS A 30 14.76 16.70 17.83
C CYS A 30 14.44 15.75 18.98
N GLU A 31 15.18 14.65 19.13
CA GLU A 31 15.00 13.75 20.29
C GLU A 31 15.21 14.45 21.63
N ALA A 32 16.14 15.42 21.68
CA ALA A 32 16.39 16.26 22.85
C ALA A 32 16.42 17.74 22.45
N PRO A 33 15.85 18.64 23.27
CA PRO A 33 15.89 20.09 23.02
C PRO A 33 17.28 20.70 23.22
N SER A 34 18.15 20.01 23.96
CA SER A 34 19.49 20.48 24.31
C SER A 34 20.50 19.35 24.47
N LEU A 35 21.74 19.59 24.04
CA LEU A 35 22.87 18.67 24.21
C LEU A 35 24.04 19.42 24.85
N GLY A 36 24.72 18.83 25.83
CA GLY A 36 25.83 19.50 26.52
C GLY A 36 26.96 19.82 25.57
N ARG A 37 27.65 20.95 25.80
CA ARG A 37 28.73 21.39 24.90
C ARG A 37 29.81 20.32 24.71
N GLY A 38 30.17 19.61 25.78
CA GLY A 38 31.13 18.50 25.78
C GLY A 38 30.54 17.10 25.56
N ALA A 39 29.21 16.98 25.43
CA ALA A 39 28.56 15.71 25.13
C ALA A 39 28.63 15.44 23.62
N SER A 40 29.04 14.23 23.27
CA SER A 40 28.95 13.69 21.91
C SER A 40 28.02 12.49 21.94
N GLN A 41 27.15 12.40 20.94
CA GLN A 41 26.33 11.22 20.70
C GLN A 41 26.58 10.73 19.29
N ASP A 42 26.77 9.43 19.14
CA ASP A 42 27.02 8.79 17.84
C ASP A 42 25.76 8.71 16.97
N SER A 43 24.58 8.84 17.58
CA SER A 43 23.28 8.85 16.92
C SER A 43 22.38 9.91 17.55
N PHE A 44 21.72 10.72 16.72
CA PHE A 44 20.77 11.75 17.16
C PHE A 44 19.56 11.77 16.22
N ALA A 45 18.37 11.47 16.74
CA ALA A 45 17.15 11.39 15.94
C ALA A 45 16.48 12.77 15.77
N VAL A 46 15.99 13.02 14.54
CA VAL A 46 15.19 14.20 14.19
C VAL A 46 13.97 13.73 13.40
N LEU A 47 12.78 14.04 13.91
CA LEU A 47 11.50 13.79 13.27
C LEU A 47 11.10 14.99 12.43
N VAL A 48 10.80 14.78 11.15
CA VAL A 48 10.35 15.83 10.23
C VAL A 48 8.96 15.49 9.70
N HIS A 49 7.96 16.31 10.00
CA HIS A 49 6.63 16.19 9.41
C HIS A 49 6.50 17.11 8.21
N ALA A 50 6.06 16.55 7.08
CA ALA A 50 5.73 17.29 5.88
C ALA A 50 4.23 17.20 5.60
N ARG A 51 3.52 18.32 5.72
CA ARG A 51 2.08 18.41 5.48
C ARG A 51 1.80 19.29 4.27
N ALA A 52 1.13 18.73 3.26
CA ALA A 52 0.61 19.54 2.16
C ALA A 52 -0.59 20.36 2.64
N ALA A 53 -0.67 21.64 2.24
CA ALA A 53 -1.90 22.40 2.35
C ALA A 53 -2.98 21.71 1.50
N ALA A 54 -4.22 21.63 2.02
CA ALA A 54 -5.33 21.03 1.32
C ALA A 54 -5.63 21.79 0.02
N ALA A 55 -5.05 21.34 -1.10
CA ALA A 55 -5.38 21.83 -2.43
C ALA A 55 -6.60 21.04 -2.93
N GLY A 56 -7.63 21.76 -3.39
CA GLY A 56 -8.84 21.16 -3.94
C GLY A 56 -8.58 20.40 -5.23
N GLY A 57 -9.20 19.22 -5.35
CA GLY A 57 -9.13 18.32 -6.51
C GLY A 57 -7.87 17.44 -6.53
N GLY A 58 -8.06 16.11 -6.62
CA GLY A 58 -6.96 15.17 -6.75
C GLY A 58 -6.12 15.46 -7.99
N ALA A 59 -4.80 15.42 -7.86
CA ALA A 59 -3.90 15.58 -8.99
C ALA A 59 -4.04 14.39 -9.96
N PRO A 60 -4.09 14.62 -11.29
CA PRO A 60 -4.19 13.53 -12.27
C PRO A 60 -3.08 12.49 -12.07
N LEU A 61 -3.45 11.22 -12.21
CA LEU A 61 -2.59 10.06 -11.97
C LEU A 61 -2.28 9.31 -13.27
N ASP A 62 -1.03 8.92 -13.46
CA ASP A 62 -0.64 7.86 -14.39
C ASP A 62 -0.36 6.57 -13.63
N LEU A 63 -1.22 5.58 -13.80
CA LEU A 63 -1.14 4.30 -13.13
C LEU A 63 -0.74 3.19 -14.10
N VAL A 64 0.24 2.37 -13.72
CA VAL A 64 0.55 1.11 -14.41
C VAL A 64 0.30 -0.06 -13.48
N ALA A 65 -0.64 -0.94 -13.86
CA ALA A 65 -0.96 -2.15 -13.12
C ALA A 65 -0.20 -3.35 -13.69
N VAL A 66 0.77 -3.88 -12.93
CA VAL A 66 1.60 -5.04 -13.28
C VAL A 66 1.04 -6.29 -12.60
N LEU A 67 0.41 -7.17 -13.37
CA LEU A 67 -0.43 -8.25 -12.86
C LEU A 67 0.18 -9.63 -13.13
N TYR A 68 0.32 -10.44 -12.10
CA TYR A 68 0.79 -11.81 -12.18
C TYR A 68 -0.33 -12.72 -12.65
N VAL A 69 -0.16 -13.34 -13.83
CA VAL A 69 -1.18 -14.18 -14.46
C VAL A 69 -0.55 -15.48 -14.95
N SER A 70 -0.56 -16.51 -14.11
CA SER A 70 -0.07 -17.85 -14.46
C SER A 70 -1.17 -18.92 -14.36
N SER A 71 -0.87 -20.15 -14.75
CA SER A 71 -1.77 -21.29 -14.55
C SER A 71 -2.21 -21.47 -13.08
N SER A 72 -1.38 -21.10 -12.11
CA SER A 72 -1.73 -21.18 -10.67
C SER A 72 -2.76 -20.14 -10.23
N MET A 73 -3.01 -19.12 -11.06
CA MET A 73 -4.01 -18.09 -10.80
C MET A 73 -5.40 -18.49 -11.32
N ARG A 74 -5.56 -19.62 -12.02
CA ARG A 74 -6.86 -20.06 -12.57
C ARG A 74 -7.94 -20.21 -11.47
N GLY A 75 -9.19 -20.09 -11.88
CA GLY A 75 -10.35 -20.14 -10.99
C GLY A 75 -10.51 -18.86 -10.18
N ASN A 76 -10.88 -19.00 -8.90
CA ASN A 76 -11.27 -17.89 -8.04
C ASN A 76 -10.21 -16.79 -7.90
N LYS A 77 -8.91 -17.13 -7.92
CA LYS A 77 -7.82 -16.16 -7.80
C LYS A 77 -7.79 -15.17 -8.98
N LEU A 78 -7.97 -15.66 -10.21
CA LEU A 78 -8.03 -14.82 -11.41
C LEU A 78 -9.33 -14.03 -11.45
N SER A 79 -10.45 -14.61 -11.03
CA SER A 79 -11.73 -13.88 -10.93
C SER A 79 -11.63 -12.72 -9.95
N LEU A 80 -11.05 -12.95 -8.77
CA LEU A 80 -10.80 -11.91 -7.76
C LEU A 80 -9.83 -10.83 -8.29
N LEU A 81 -8.77 -11.22 -8.99
CA LEU A 81 -7.84 -10.27 -9.61
C LEU A 81 -8.56 -9.38 -10.65
N LYS A 82 -9.40 -9.98 -11.50
CA LYS A 82 -10.19 -9.24 -12.50
C LYS A 82 -11.18 -8.29 -11.82
N GLN A 83 -11.87 -8.73 -10.77
CA GLN A 83 -12.76 -7.88 -9.98
C GLN A 83 -12.01 -6.71 -9.33
N ALA A 84 -10.83 -6.96 -8.75
CA ALA A 84 -10.00 -5.92 -8.15
C ALA A 84 -9.53 -4.87 -9.17
N VAL A 85 -9.10 -5.31 -10.35
CA VAL A 85 -8.67 -4.37 -11.42
C VAL A 85 -9.86 -3.58 -11.95
N ARG A 86 -11.04 -4.19 -12.10
CA ARG A 86 -12.28 -3.49 -12.48
C ARG A 86 -12.63 -2.42 -11.44
N PHE A 87 -12.56 -2.76 -10.16
CA PHE A 87 -12.76 -1.80 -9.08
C PHE A 87 -11.79 -0.61 -9.18
N VAL A 88 -10.51 -0.85 -9.46
CA VAL A 88 -9.53 0.24 -9.69
C VAL A 88 -9.96 1.11 -10.87
N VAL A 89 -10.35 0.52 -12.01
CA VAL A 89 -10.84 1.26 -13.19
C VAL A 89 -12.04 2.15 -12.85
N ASP A 90 -12.94 1.67 -11.99
CA ASP A 90 -14.14 2.42 -11.61
C ASP A 90 -13.80 3.64 -10.75
N GLN A 91 -12.80 3.50 -9.85
CA GLN A 91 -12.37 4.55 -8.92
C GLN A 91 -11.45 5.61 -9.54
N LEU A 92 -10.86 5.34 -10.71
CA LEU A 92 -10.05 6.33 -11.42
C LEU A 92 -10.94 7.43 -12.03
N GLY A 93 -10.49 8.68 -11.92
CA GLY A 93 -11.14 9.85 -12.50
C GLY A 93 -10.94 9.95 -14.01
N PRO A 94 -11.72 10.81 -14.70
CA PRO A 94 -11.61 10.99 -16.16
C PRO A 94 -10.26 11.57 -16.61
N ASP A 95 -9.49 12.19 -15.71
CA ASP A 95 -8.16 12.74 -16.00
C ASP A 95 -7.02 11.75 -15.68
N ASP A 96 -7.34 10.63 -15.05
CA ASP A 96 -6.38 9.58 -14.77
C ASP A 96 -6.15 8.72 -16.00
N ARG A 97 -4.97 8.11 -16.06
CA ARG A 97 -4.59 7.19 -17.13
C ARG A 97 -4.14 5.86 -16.55
N LEU A 98 -4.56 4.76 -17.17
CA LEU A 98 -4.21 3.40 -16.76
C LEU A 98 -3.60 2.63 -17.92
N SER A 99 -2.50 1.93 -17.64
CA SER A 99 -2.01 0.82 -18.48
C SER A 99 -1.96 -0.47 -17.67
N VAL A 100 -2.39 -1.57 -18.29
CA VAL A 100 -2.34 -2.91 -17.69
C VAL A 100 -1.24 -3.71 -18.37
N VAL A 101 -0.32 -4.23 -17.56
CA VAL A 101 0.75 -5.15 -17.96
C VAL A 101 0.51 -6.47 -17.24
N ILE A 102 0.51 -7.58 -17.98
CA ILE A 102 0.49 -8.92 -17.37
C ILE A 102 1.87 -9.55 -17.47
N PHE A 103 2.20 -10.42 -16.51
CA PHE A 103 3.43 -11.21 -16.58
C PHE A 103 3.23 -12.63 -16.07
N SER A 104 3.98 -13.55 -16.69
CA SER A 104 4.18 -14.93 -16.24
C SER A 104 5.65 -15.31 -16.44
N ARG A 105 6.00 -16.10 -17.46
CA ARG A 105 7.37 -16.27 -17.96
C ARG A 105 7.86 -15.01 -18.70
N TYR A 106 6.96 -14.37 -19.43
CA TYR A 106 7.19 -13.13 -20.18
C TYR A 106 6.18 -12.07 -19.74
N ALA A 107 6.54 -10.80 -19.90
CA ALA A 107 5.65 -9.67 -19.71
C ALA A 107 5.00 -9.22 -21.03
N ALA A 108 3.72 -8.86 -20.97
CA ALA A 108 2.97 -8.34 -22.09
C ALA A 108 2.13 -7.14 -21.64
N ARG A 109 2.18 -6.05 -22.42
CA ARG A 109 1.33 -4.88 -22.22
C ARG A 109 -0.03 -5.15 -22.85
N LEU A 110 -1.08 -5.23 -22.03
CA LEU A 110 -2.46 -5.44 -22.48
C LEU A 110 -3.11 -4.17 -23.00
N THR A 111 -2.82 -3.04 -22.37
CA THR A 111 -3.34 -1.75 -22.80
C THR A 111 -2.22 -0.73 -22.83
N ARG A 112 -2.27 0.17 -23.82
CA ARG A 112 -1.52 1.44 -23.75
C ARG A 112 -1.98 2.28 -22.56
N LEU A 113 -1.32 3.42 -22.32
CA LEU A 113 -1.81 4.37 -21.33
C LEU A 113 -3.12 4.98 -21.86
N VAL A 114 -4.26 4.54 -21.32
CA VAL A 114 -5.59 4.97 -21.75
C VAL A 114 -6.15 5.93 -20.71
N ARG A 115 -6.75 7.04 -21.16
CA ARG A 115 -7.46 7.97 -20.27
C ARG A 115 -8.74 7.32 -19.76
N MET A 116 -9.02 7.39 -18.47
CA MET A 116 -10.17 6.73 -17.83
C MET A 116 -11.48 7.53 -18.03
N SER A 117 -11.70 8.02 -19.25
CA SER A 117 -13.01 8.47 -19.73
C SER A 117 -14.00 7.30 -19.77
N ALA A 118 -15.29 7.55 -19.97
CA ALA A 118 -16.29 6.48 -20.06
C ALA A 118 -15.92 5.40 -21.10
N ALA A 119 -15.42 5.83 -22.27
CA ALA A 119 -14.92 4.94 -23.32
C ALA A 119 -13.64 4.21 -22.91
N GLY A 120 -12.69 4.91 -22.28
CA GLY A 120 -11.44 4.31 -21.81
C GLY A 120 -11.65 3.29 -20.69
N LYS A 121 -12.59 3.55 -19.77
CA LYS A 121 -13.02 2.58 -18.74
C LYS A 121 -13.66 1.35 -19.38
N ALA A 122 -14.51 1.51 -20.41
CA ALA A 122 -15.08 0.38 -21.14
C ALA A 122 -13.99 -0.47 -21.85
N ALA A 123 -13.04 0.19 -22.52
CA ALA A 123 -11.91 -0.48 -23.17
C ALA A 123 -11.01 -1.23 -22.17
N ALA A 124 -10.67 -0.61 -21.04
CA ALA A 124 -9.90 -1.24 -19.98
C ALA A 124 -10.63 -2.45 -19.37
N ARG A 125 -11.94 -2.34 -19.10
CA ARG A 125 -12.75 -3.47 -18.61
C ARG A 125 -12.81 -4.63 -19.59
N SER A 126 -12.93 -4.33 -20.88
CA SER A 126 -12.89 -5.33 -21.95
C SER A 126 -11.55 -6.06 -21.95
N ALA A 127 -10.43 -5.31 -22.01
CA ALA A 127 -9.08 -5.89 -21.96
C ALA A 127 -8.86 -6.78 -20.72
N VAL A 128 -9.39 -6.37 -19.56
CA VAL A 128 -9.32 -7.15 -18.31
C VAL A 128 -10.15 -8.43 -18.38
N GLY A 129 -11.27 -8.42 -19.09
CA GLY A 129 -12.12 -9.58 -19.31
C GLY A 129 -11.40 -10.70 -20.07
N PHE A 130 -10.62 -10.35 -21.10
CA PHE A 130 -10.06 -11.32 -22.05
C PHE A 130 -8.78 -12.04 -21.59
N PHE A 131 -7.96 -11.47 -20.69
CA PHE A 131 -6.71 -12.12 -20.31
C PHE A 131 -6.91 -13.37 -19.44
N GLY A 132 -6.01 -14.36 -19.57
CA GLY A 132 -6.12 -15.66 -18.89
C GLY A 132 -4.78 -16.28 -18.51
N GLY A 133 -4.79 -17.06 -17.41
CA GLY A 133 -3.62 -17.79 -16.90
C GLY A 133 -3.35 -19.08 -17.68
N ARG A 134 -2.72 -18.97 -18.86
CA ARG A 134 -2.35 -20.13 -19.68
C ARG A 134 -0.91 -20.59 -19.50
N GLN A 135 -0.03 -19.72 -19.01
CA GLN A 135 1.42 -19.95 -18.98
C GLN A 135 1.92 -20.27 -17.57
N THR A 136 3.00 -21.05 -17.48
CA THR A 136 3.72 -21.35 -16.24
C THR A 136 4.93 -20.43 -16.08
N GLY A 137 5.46 -20.33 -14.87
CA GLY A 137 6.63 -19.50 -14.56
C GLY A 137 6.28 -18.11 -14.02
N THR A 138 7.30 -17.41 -13.53
CA THR A 138 7.17 -16.12 -12.85
C THR A 138 8.41 -15.28 -13.12
N ASN A 139 8.26 -14.16 -13.80
CA ASN A 139 9.31 -13.22 -14.14
C ASN A 139 8.84 -11.79 -13.83
N ILE A 140 8.85 -11.45 -12.54
CA ILE A 140 8.44 -10.14 -12.05
C ILE A 140 9.36 -9.03 -12.55
N ALA A 141 10.66 -9.32 -12.72
CA ALA A 141 11.63 -8.37 -13.23
C ALA A 141 11.24 -7.88 -14.62
N ASP A 142 10.82 -8.80 -15.50
CA ASP A 142 10.34 -8.45 -16.83
C ASP A 142 9.03 -7.63 -16.79
N GLY A 143 8.09 -8.00 -15.91
CA GLY A 143 6.85 -7.26 -15.68
C GLY A 143 7.08 -5.81 -15.25
N LEU A 144 7.96 -5.62 -14.25
CA LEU A 144 8.34 -4.30 -13.75
C LEU A 144 9.14 -3.50 -14.77
N ARG A 145 10.00 -4.16 -15.56
CA ARG A 145 10.74 -3.53 -16.66
C ARG A 145 9.79 -2.98 -17.72
N VAL A 146 8.82 -3.77 -18.17
CA VAL A 146 7.79 -3.32 -19.12
C VAL A 146 6.97 -2.18 -18.50
N GLY A 147 6.56 -2.29 -17.24
CA GLY A 147 5.82 -1.23 -16.57
C GLY A 147 6.61 0.09 -16.47
N ALA A 148 7.89 0.02 -16.16
CA ALA A 148 8.78 1.18 -16.15
C ALA A 148 8.96 1.77 -17.56
N GLN A 149 9.07 0.94 -18.60
CA GLN A 149 9.15 1.39 -19.99
C GLN A 149 7.88 2.11 -20.45
N VAL A 150 6.70 1.68 -19.99
CA VAL A 150 5.43 2.39 -20.25
C VAL A 150 5.48 3.79 -19.65
N LEU A 151 5.89 3.93 -18.38
CA LEU A 151 6.02 5.25 -17.75
C LEU A 151 7.13 6.12 -18.36
N ALA A 152 8.22 5.52 -18.81
CA ALA A 152 9.33 6.24 -19.44
C ALA A 152 8.99 6.72 -20.85
N GLY A 153 8.18 5.96 -21.59
CA GLY A 153 7.73 6.26 -22.95
C GLY A 153 6.64 7.32 -23.05
N ARG A 154 6.14 7.83 -21.92
CA ARG A 154 5.03 8.77 -21.85
C ARG A 154 5.34 10.08 -22.58
N ARG A 155 4.51 10.42 -23.57
CA ARG A 155 4.58 11.71 -24.29
C ARG A 155 4.02 12.84 -23.44
N HIS A 156 2.89 12.58 -22.79
CA HIS A 156 2.29 13.47 -21.80
C HIS A 156 2.53 12.93 -20.41
N ARG A 157 2.79 13.78 -19.41
CA ARG A 157 3.08 13.35 -18.04
C ARG A 157 2.10 14.00 -17.08
N ASN A 158 1.28 13.17 -16.44
CA ASN A 158 0.53 13.61 -15.28
C ASN A 158 1.52 13.87 -14.12
N PRO A 159 1.20 14.79 -13.19
CA PRO A 159 2.08 15.17 -12.09
C PRO A 159 2.40 13.99 -11.16
N VAL A 160 1.49 13.02 -11.05
CA VAL A 160 1.68 11.82 -10.25
C VAL A 160 1.77 10.60 -11.15
N ALA A 161 2.77 9.75 -10.89
CA ALA A 161 2.99 8.49 -11.60
C ALA A 161 3.19 7.36 -10.59
N SER A 162 2.51 6.24 -10.79
CA SER A 162 2.62 5.10 -9.89
C SER A 162 2.56 3.76 -10.62
N VAL A 163 3.26 2.76 -10.08
CA VAL A 163 3.17 1.36 -10.50
C VAL A 163 2.59 0.56 -9.35
N ILE A 164 1.50 -0.16 -9.60
CA ILE A 164 0.96 -1.15 -8.66
C ILE A 164 1.23 -2.55 -9.19
N SER A 165 1.61 -3.47 -8.32
CA SER A 165 1.87 -4.87 -8.69
C SER A 165 1.06 -5.82 -7.84
N SER A 166 0.53 -6.88 -8.45
CA SER A 166 -0.08 -7.98 -7.69
C SER A 166 0.99 -8.90 -7.07
N PRO A 167 0.75 -9.50 -5.89
CA PRO A 167 1.69 -10.44 -5.28
C PRO A 167 1.87 -11.71 -6.13
N THR A 168 3.10 -12.18 -6.27
CA THR A 168 3.39 -13.47 -6.92
C THR A 168 3.18 -14.61 -5.93
N ALA A 169 2.68 -15.77 -6.40
CA ALA A 169 2.45 -16.95 -5.54
C ALA A 169 3.74 -17.55 -4.93
N ARG A 170 4.92 -17.12 -5.39
CA ARG A 170 6.21 -17.43 -4.80
C ARG A 170 6.98 -16.13 -4.64
N THR A 171 7.24 -15.75 -3.40
CA THR A 171 8.34 -14.86 -3.05
C THR A 171 9.16 -15.56 -1.97
N GLY A 172 10.07 -16.43 -2.38
CA GLY A 172 11.37 -16.53 -1.70
C GLY A 172 12.25 -15.40 -2.24
N PRO A 173 13.18 -14.85 -1.45
CA PRO A 173 14.01 -13.73 -1.90
C PRO A 173 14.92 -14.17 -3.05
N SER A 174 14.59 -13.81 -4.28
CA SER A 174 15.59 -13.72 -5.34
C SER A 174 16.47 -12.50 -5.01
N ARG A 175 17.78 -12.73 -4.89
CA ARG A 175 18.83 -11.75 -4.55
C ARG A 175 19.06 -10.67 -5.63
N SER A 176 18.04 -10.30 -6.40
CA SER A 176 18.09 -9.11 -7.26
C SER A 176 17.47 -7.94 -6.52
N ARG A 177 18.29 -7.23 -5.73
CA ARG A 177 17.98 -5.87 -5.25
C ARG A 177 17.90 -4.95 -6.48
N HIS A 178 16.79 -4.99 -7.21
CA HIS A 178 16.41 -3.86 -8.05
C HIS A 178 15.85 -2.79 -7.13
N GLN A 179 16.76 -2.01 -6.57
CA GLN A 179 16.45 -0.76 -5.88
C GLN A 179 15.93 0.21 -6.94
N GLN A 180 14.64 0.15 -7.25
CA GLN A 180 13.98 1.22 -8.01
C GLN A 180 14.01 2.46 -7.12
N ARG A 181 15.01 3.31 -7.36
CA ARG A 181 15.12 4.63 -6.76
C ARG A 181 13.98 5.46 -7.31
N CYS A 182 12.89 5.57 -6.56
CA CYS A 182 11.84 6.54 -6.83
C CYS A 182 12.42 7.94 -6.58
N THR A 183 12.92 8.58 -7.64
CA THR A 183 13.27 10.00 -7.58
C THR A 183 11.98 10.81 -7.71
N TRP A 184 11.47 11.31 -6.60
CA TRP A 184 10.48 12.37 -6.63
C TRP A 184 11.17 13.60 -7.22
N THR A 185 10.83 13.92 -8.46
CA THR A 185 11.23 15.21 -9.03
C THR A 185 10.15 16.19 -8.62
N SER A 186 10.46 17.01 -7.60
CA SER A 186 9.62 18.15 -7.24
C SER A 186 9.26 18.93 -8.50
N CYS A 187 7.97 18.95 -8.85
CA CYS A 187 7.48 19.94 -9.79
C CYS A 187 7.68 21.28 -9.10
N ARG A 188 8.74 22.03 -9.46
CA ARG A 188 8.80 23.46 -9.11
C ARG A 188 7.52 24.08 -9.63
N LEU A 189 6.56 24.33 -8.74
CA LEU A 189 5.63 25.42 -8.96
C LEU A 189 6.53 26.63 -9.14
N ARG A 190 6.52 27.17 -10.35
CA ARG A 190 7.20 28.42 -10.70
C ARG A 190 6.40 29.54 -10.02
N SER A 191 6.35 29.58 -8.69
CA SER A 191 5.88 30.75 -7.95
C SER A 191 7.10 31.63 -7.70
N GLY A 192 7.09 32.85 -8.25
CA GLY A 192 8.11 33.87 -8.06
C GLY A 192 8.17 34.45 -6.64
N ALA A 193 7.81 33.65 -5.62
CA ALA A 193 7.91 34.04 -4.22
C ALA A 193 9.22 33.47 -3.64
N PRO A 194 9.95 34.24 -2.82
CA PRO A 194 11.13 33.73 -2.14
C PRO A 194 10.77 32.51 -1.28
N PRO A 195 11.61 31.46 -1.25
CA PRO A 195 11.35 30.29 -0.43
C PRO A 195 11.23 30.73 1.04
N ALA A 196 10.21 30.22 1.74
CA ALA A 196 10.14 30.35 3.19
C ALA A 196 11.44 29.83 3.81
N PRO A 197 11.95 30.43 4.91
CA PRO A 197 13.14 29.94 5.57
C PRO A 197 12.94 28.45 5.93
N PRO A 198 13.98 27.61 5.77
CA PRO A 198 13.87 26.20 6.09
C PRO A 198 13.47 26.04 7.57
N PRO A 199 12.68 25.00 7.93
CA PRO A 199 12.42 24.69 9.33
C PRO A 199 13.77 24.44 10.02
N VAL A 200 14.14 25.33 10.94
CA VAL A 200 15.39 25.19 11.71
C VAL A 200 15.08 24.32 12.91
N ALA A 201 15.57 23.08 12.91
CA ALA A 201 15.66 22.26 14.11
C ALA A 201 16.82 22.81 14.97
N ALA A 202 16.51 23.69 15.92
CA ALA A 202 17.51 24.28 16.80
C ALA A 202 17.75 23.39 18.02
N ILE A 203 19.02 23.03 18.25
CA ILE A 203 19.45 22.29 19.44
C ILE A 203 20.24 23.26 20.31
N LEU A 204 19.82 23.44 21.56
CA LEU A 204 20.55 24.28 22.50
C LEU A 204 21.82 23.56 22.97
N ARG A 205 22.94 24.27 23.05
CA ARG A 205 24.24 23.73 23.51
C ARG A 205 24.73 24.43 24.80
N PRO A 206 24.06 24.24 25.94
CA PRO A 206 24.45 24.90 27.19
C PRO A 206 25.83 24.41 27.69
N LEU A 207 26.54 25.27 28.43
CA LEU A 207 27.82 24.93 29.04
C LEU A 207 27.67 23.90 30.17
N GLU A 208 26.58 23.98 30.94
CA GLU A 208 26.21 23.01 31.97
C GLU A 208 24.78 22.53 31.73
N LEU A 209 24.56 21.21 31.67
CA LEU A 209 23.21 20.64 31.78
C LEU A 209 22.96 20.32 33.25
N THR A 210 22.04 21.05 33.87
CA THR A 210 21.59 20.79 35.24
C THR A 210 20.55 19.66 35.31
N CYS A 211 19.90 19.33 34.20
CA CYS A 211 19.00 18.19 34.06
C CYS A 211 18.98 17.69 32.61
N THR A 212 18.96 16.37 32.43
CA THR A 212 18.70 15.76 31.11
C THR A 212 17.23 16.01 30.79
N ALA A 213 16.95 16.89 29.81
CA ALA A 213 15.59 17.13 29.37
C ALA A 213 14.95 15.81 28.91
N ALA A 214 13.70 15.57 29.33
CA ALA A 214 12.94 14.41 28.87
C ALA A 214 12.87 14.44 27.33
N PRO A 215 13.07 13.28 26.67
CA PRO A 215 13.04 13.24 25.22
C PRO A 215 11.63 13.58 24.70
N PHE A 216 11.55 14.13 23.49
CA PHE A 216 10.25 14.42 22.87
C PHE A 216 9.51 13.10 22.56
N MET A 217 8.32 12.94 23.14
CA MET A 217 7.54 11.69 23.05
C MET A 217 7.27 11.26 21.60
N ASP A 218 6.97 12.18 20.69
CA ASP A 218 6.73 11.88 19.27
C ASP A 218 7.97 11.25 18.62
N VAL A 219 9.17 11.73 18.96
CA VAL A 219 10.44 11.21 18.43
C VAL A 219 10.73 9.83 19.01
N GLU A 220 10.48 9.63 20.31
CA GLU A 220 10.62 8.33 20.98
C GLU A 220 9.66 7.28 20.40
N SER A 221 8.37 7.63 20.22
CA SER A 221 7.37 6.74 19.63
C SER A 221 7.75 6.34 18.20
N GLU A 222 8.25 7.28 17.40
CA GLU A 222 8.73 7.01 16.05
C GLU A 222 10.03 6.17 16.02
N ARG A 223 10.93 6.37 16.99
CA ARG A 223 12.13 5.53 17.14
C ARG A 223 11.76 4.10 17.49
N VAL A 224 10.88 3.91 18.47
CA VAL A 224 10.34 2.61 18.88
C VAL A 224 9.69 1.89 17.69
N ARG A 225 8.91 2.61 16.87
CA ARG A 225 8.31 2.07 15.64
C ARG A 225 9.36 1.58 14.63
N VAL A 226 10.41 2.38 14.38
CA VAL A 226 11.46 2.02 13.41
C VAL A 226 12.23 0.80 13.90
N GLU A 227 12.66 0.79 15.16
CA GLU A 227 13.36 -0.34 15.76
C GLU A 227 12.50 -1.61 15.76
N ALA A 228 11.20 -1.50 16.02
CA ALA A 228 10.28 -2.63 15.91
C ALA A 228 10.23 -3.18 14.49
N ALA A 229 10.16 -2.33 13.47
CA ALA A 229 10.17 -2.77 12.07
C ALA A 229 11.47 -3.49 11.68
N GLU A 230 12.62 -3.02 12.17
CA GLU A 230 13.93 -3.65 11.96
C GLU A 230 14.01 -5.03 12.61
N ASP A 231 13.53 -5.16 13.84
CA ASP A 231 13.53 -6.44 14.56
C ASP A 231 12.54 -7.44 13.97
N ILE A 232 11.38 -7.00 13.46
CA ILE A 232 10.48 -7.88 12.70
C ILE A 232 11.19 -8.38 11.43
N ALA A 233 11.95 -7.51 10.75
CA ALA A 233 12.74 -7.91 9.58
C ALA A 233 13.83 -8.93 9.94
N ALA A 234 14.54 -8.72 11.05
CA ALA A 234 15.54 -9.66 11.56
C ALA A 234 14.93 -11.01 11.97
N ALA A 235 13.79 -10.97 12.68
CA ALA A 235 13.02 -12.16 13.06
C ALA A 235 12.58 -12.95 11.82
N ARG A 236 12.10 -12.27 10.77
CA ARG A 236 11.76 -12.91 9.49
C ARG A 236 12.97 -13.61 8.87
N VAL A 237 14.15 -12.97 8.85
CA VAL A 237 15.37 -13.60 8.30
C VAL A 237 15.71 -14.89 9.05
N LYS A 238 15.61 -14.90 10.39
CA LYS A 238 15.79 -16.12 11.20
C LYS A 238 14.70 -17.17 10.98
N ALA A 239 13.45 -16.75 10.83
CA ALA A 239 12.35 -17.69 10.57
C ALA A 239 12.50 -18.37 9.20
N GLU A 240 12.97 -17.65 8.18
CA GLU A 240 13.27 -18.22 6.86
C GLU A 240 14.49 -19.15 6.87
N SER A 241 15.44 -19.00 7.80
CA SER A 241 16.53 -19.96 8.02
C SER A 241 16.10 -21.20 8.83
N GLY A 242 14.85 -21.24 9.31
CA GLY A 242 14.31 -22.33 10.12
C GLY A 242 14.52 -22.16 11.63
N GLU A 243 15.16 -21.07 12.07
CA GLU A 243 15.38 -20.75 13.48
C GLU A 243 14.16 -20.05 14.11
N HIS A 244 13.03 -20.74 14.14
CA HIS A 244 11.75 -20.22 14.65
C HIS A 244 11.83 -19.72 16.10
N ALA A 245 12.48 -20.48 16.99
CA ALA A 245 12.71 -20.05 18.37
C ALA A 245 13.66 -18.85 18.47
N GLY A 246 14.61 -18.71 17.55
CA GLY A 246 15.48 -17.53 17.46
C GLY A 246 14.73 -16.29 17.01
N ALA A 247 13.79 -16.45 16.08
CA ALA A 247 12.91 -15.38 15.60
C ALA A 247 11.94 -14.91 16.69
N ALA A 248 11.29 -15.83 17.41
CA ALA A 248 10.39 -15.50 18.52
C ALA A 248 11.10 -14.69 19.62
N ARG A 249 12.33 -15.11 20.00
CA ARG A 249 13.15 -14.39 21.00
C ARG A 249 13.49 -12.94 20.59
N ILE A 250 13.71 -12.68 19.30
CA ILE A 250 13.93 -11.30 18.82
C ILE A 250 12.67 -10.45 19.07
N LEU A 251 11.51 -10.95 18.66
CA LEU A 251 10.24 -10.24 18.81
C LEU A 251 9.87 -10.01 20.27
N GLU A 252 10.06 -11.01 21.14
CA GLU A 252 9.83 -10.88 22.58
C GLU A 252 10.81 -9.92 23.26
N SER A 253 12.08 -9.90 22.83
CA SER A 253 13.06 -8.92 23.29
C SER A 253 12.62 -7.51 22.94
N ARG A 254 12.18 -7.31 21.69
CA ARG A 254 11.65 -6.03 21.22
C ARG A 254 10.41 -5.61 21.98
N LEU A 255 9.46 -6.51 22.21
CA LEU A 255 8.27 -6.25 23.02
C LEU A 255 8.65 -5.73 24.41
N ARG A 256 9.58 -6.41 25.10
CA ARG A 256 10.08 -5.95 26.41
C ARG A 256 10.79 -4.60 26.32
N ALA A 257 11.47 -4.30 25.23
CA ALA A 257 12.12 -3.00 25.01
C ALA A 257 11.07 -1.90 24.80
N VAL A 258 10.01 -2.17 24.04
CA VAL A 258 8.87 -1.26 23.87
C VAL A 258 8.18 -1.00 25.21
N GLU A 259 7.88 -2.03 25.99
CA GLU A 259 7.26 -1.89 27.32
C GLU A 259 8.11 -1.07 28.30
N ARG A 260 9.44 -1.09 28.17
CA ARG A 260 10.38 -0.31 28.99
C ARG A 260 10.66 1.10 28.45
N SER A 261 10.23 1.41 27.23
CA SER A 261 10.44 2.72 26.61
C SER A 261 9.52 3.78 27.24
N ALA A 262 9.89 5.06 27.14
CA ALA A 262 9.05 6.17 27.59
C ALA A 262 7.59 6.09 27.07
N PRO A 263 7.33 5.89 25.76
CA PRO A 263 5.96 5.72 25.25
C PRO A 263 5.30 4.39 25.64
N GLY A 264 6.07 3.37 26.06
CA GLY A 264 5.51 2.10 26.54
C GLY A 264 4.99 2.16 27.97
N VAL A 265 5.62 2.98 28.81
CA VAL A 265 5.24 3.24 30.20
C VAL A 265 4.10 4.26 30.26
N ALA A 266 4.09 5.23 29.35
CA ALA A 266 2.95 6.13 29.16
C ALA A 266 1.76 5.34 28.57
N SER A 267 0.81 4.92 29.41
CA SER A 267 -0.33 4.05 29.06
C SER A 267 -1.30 4.59 27.99
N ASP A 268 -1.03 5.77 27.42
CA ASP A 268 -1.96 6.53 26.59
C ASP A 268 -1.53 6.66 25.11
N ASP A 269 -0.37 6.12 24.69
CA ASP A 269 0.03 6.14 23.27
C ASP A 269 -0.61 4.96 22.48
N PRO A 270 -1.63 5.22 21.64
CA PRO A 270 -2.30 4.17 20.87
C PRO A 270 -1.37 3.48 19.85
N THR A 271 -0.32 4.17 19.39
CA THR A 271 0.65 3.63 18.42
C THR A 271 1.55 2.61 19.10
N CYS A 272 2.02 2.92 20.31
CA CYS A 272 2.83 2.03 21.12
C CYS A 272 2.05 0.78 21.53
N GLU A 273 0.79 0.94 21.97
CA GLU A 273 -0.09 -0.20 22.28
C GLU A 273 -0.33 -1.12 21.07
N ALA A 274 -0.56 -0.55 19.89
CA ALA A 274 -0.72 -1.34 18.67
C ALA A 274 0.55 -2.14 18.33
N ILE A 275 1.73 -1.53 18.45
CA ILE A 275 3.02 -2.21 18.22
C ILE A 275 3.21 -3.35 19.24
N LYS A 276 2.91 -3.12 20.52
CA LYS A 276 3.03 -4.16 21.57
C LYS A 276 2.17 -5.38 21.25
N GLU A 277 0.92 -5.15 20.89
CA GLU A 277 0.00 -6.23 20.55
C GLU A 277 0.42 -6.98 19.28
N GLU A 278 0.84 -6.26 18.24
CA GLU A 278 1.34 -6.88 17.01
C GLU A 278 2.60 -7.72 17.29
N LEU A 279 3.55 -7.24 18.09
CA LEU A 279 4.75 -7.99 18.45
C LEU A 279 4.42 -9.29 19.20
N ARG A 280 3.43 -9.29 20.10
CA ARG A 280 2.94 -10.51 20.79
C ARG A 280 2.35 -11.52 19.81
N GLU A 281 1.57 -11.03 18.86
CA GLU A 281 0.96 -11.89 17.86
C GLU A 281 1.99 -12.48 16.89
N LEU A 282 2.93 -11.66 16.42
CA LEU A 282 4.00 -12.11 15.53
C LEU A 282 4.93 -13.11 16.24
N SER A 283 5.22 -12.93 17.53
CA SER A 283 6.04 -13.87 18.31
C SER A 283 5.35 -15.23 18.46
N ALA A 284 4.04 -15.25 18.70
CA ALA A 284 3.25 -16.48 18.74
C ALA A 284 3.29 -17.21 17.39
N ARG A 285 3.01 -16.49 16.29
CA ARG A 285 2.92 -17.07 14.94
C ARG A 285 4.26 -17.54 14.36
N VAL A 286 5.38 -16.98 14.80
CA VAL A 286 6.72 -17.35 14.32
C VAL A 286 7.33 -18.52 15.09
N GLY A 287 6.83 -18.79 16.30
CA GLY A 287 7.37 -19.82 17.20
C GLY A 287 7.22 -21.25 16.68
N ASP A 288 6.17 -21.51 15.88
CA ASP A 288 5.95 -22.80 15.22
C ASP A 288 6.17 -22.72 13.69
N ARG A 289 6.86 -23.72 13.14
CA ARG A 289 7.18 -23.77 11.71
C ARG A 289 5.93 -23.85 10.83
N ARG A 290 4.94 -24.65 11.23
CA ARG A 290 3.71 -24.87 10.44
C ARG A 290 2.85 -23.62 10.47
N GLU A 291 2.72 -22.98 11.62
CA GLU A 291 1.99 -21.72 11.76
C GLU A 291 2.67 -20.58 10.99
N TYR A 292 4.00 -20.47 11.08
CA TYR A 292 4.76 -19.50 10.32
C TYR A 292 4.52 -19.66 8.81
N GLN A 293 4.56 -20.89 8.29
CA GLN A 293 4.31 -21.14 6.87
C GLN A 293 2.88 -20.83 6.45
N LYS A 294 1.89 -21.10 7.31
CA LYS A 294 0.46 -20.95 7.00
C LYS A 294 0.02 -19.49 7.04
N THR A 295 0.38 -18.76 8.08
CA THR A 295 -0.09 -17.39 8.33
C THR A 295 1.02 -16.45 8.76
N GLY A 296 1.95 -16.90 9.61
CA GLY A 296 2.96 -16.02 10.22
C GLY A 296 3.84 -15.29 9.20
N ARG A 297 4.23 -15.93 8.10
CA ARG A 297 5.04 -15.32 7.04
C ARG A 297 4.37 -14.12 6.38
N ALA A 298 3.05 -14.19 6.18
CA ALA A 298 2.28 -13.06 5.64
C ALA A 298 2.09 -11.97 6.69
N CYS A 299 1.85 -12.33 7.95
CA CYS A 299 1.72 -11.40 9.08
C CYS A 299 3.03 -10.62 9.32
N LEU A 300 4.20 -11.29 9.34
CA LEU A 300 5.48 -10.61 9.48
C LEU A 300 5.75 -9.64 8.33
N LEU A 301 5.43 -10.04 7.08
CA LEU A 301 5.54 -9.14 5.94
C LEU A 301 4.60 -7.92 6.06
N ALA A 302 3.38 -8.14 6.56
CA ALA A 302 2.44 -7.06 6.84
C ALA A 302 2.99 -6.10 7.89
N GLY A 303 3.37 -6.57 9.08
CA GLY A 303 3.89 -5.73 10.16
C GLY A 303 5.16 -4.98 9.79
N MET A 304 6.10 -5.64 9.09
CA MET A 304 7.27 -4.97 8.52
C MET A 304 6.85 -3.84 7.57
N SER A 305 5.93 -4.11 6.64
CA SER A 305 5.49 -3.11 5.67
C SER A 305 4.74 -1.96 6.32
N SER A 306 3.93 -2.25 7.35
CA SER A 306 3.14 -1.26 8.05
C SER A 306 4.03 -0.29 8.81
N HIS A 307 4.91 -0.82 9.66
CA HIS A 307 5.77 0.02 10.47
C HIS A 307 6.90 0.63 9.65
N ALA A 308 7.55 -0.06 8.71
CA ALA A 308 8.65 0.54 7.95
C ALA A 308 8.19 1.63 6.96
N GLN A 309 6.96 1.53 6.43
CA GLN A 309 6.46 2.45 5.40
C GLN A 309 5.31 3.35 5.89
N GLN A 310 4.90 3.23 7.16
CA GLN A 310 3.69 3.86 7.71
C GLN A 310 2.46 3.61 6.83
N ARG A 311 2.26 2.34 6.45
CA ARG A 311 1.17 1.93 5.55
C ARG A 311 0.17 1.08 6.30
N ALA A 312 -1.11 1.28 6.02
CA ALA A 312 -2.11 0.34 6.52
C ALA A 312 -1.95 -1.02 5.83
N SER A 313 -2.22 -2.08 6.58
CA SER A 313 -2.30 -3.45 6.08
C SER A 313 -3.74 -3.95 6.13
N GLY A 314 -4.15 -4.68 5.10
CA GLY A 314 -5.45 -5.35 5.03
C GLY A 314 -5.42 -6.82 5.44
N VAL A 315 -4.30 -7.31 5.99
CA VAL A 315 -4.22 -8.68 6.55
C VAL A 315 -5.05 -8.69 7.82
N GLU A 316 -6.31 -9.13 7.72
CA GLU A 316 -7.14 -9.41 8.89
C GLU A 316 -6.49 -10.57 9.67
N LEU A 317 -5.84 -10.21 10.76
CA LEU A 317 -5.35 -11.12 11.76
C LEU A 317 -6.60 -11.78 12.38
N GLN A 318 -6.89 -13.02 11.98
CA GLN A 318 -7.91 -13.84 12.65
C GLN A 318 -7.43 -14.10 14.09
N ALA A 319 -7.81 -13.21 14.99
CA ALA A 319 -7.72 -13.33 16.44
C ALA A 319 -9.01 -12.76 17.06
N THR A 320 -9.28 -13.15 18.30
CA THR A 320 -10.56 -12.97 19.00
C THR A 320 -11.02 -11.51 19.06
N ALA A 321 -12.34 -11.30 18.93
CA ALA A 321 -13.02 -10.08 18.49
C ALA A 321 -12.87 -8.80 19.36
N THR A 322 -12.06 -8.79 20.43
CA THR A 322 -11.97 -7.67 21.37
C THR A 322 -10.70 -6.80 21.23
N SER A 323 -9.56 -7.37 20.83
CA SER A 323 -8.27 -6.65 20.68
C SER A 323 -7.98 -6.20 19.23
N ALA A 324 -8.54 -6.93 18.26
CA ALA A 324 -8.25 -6.81 16.82
C ALA A 324 -8.61 -5.46 16.17
N ASN A 325 -9.48 -4.66 16.80
CA ASN A 325 -9.97 -3.44 16.15
C ASN A 325 -8.95 -2.28 16.20
N ARG A 326 -7.92 -2.32 17.05
CA ARG A 326 -6.92 -1.22 17.14
C ARG A 326 -5.67 -1.45 16.28
N THR A 327 -5.10 -2.65 16.27
CA THR A 327 -3.90 -3.00 15.48
C THR A 327 -4.16 -3.01 13.98
N ALA A 328 -5.30 -3.56 13.55
CA ALA A 328 -5.71 -3.57 12.14
C ALA A 328 -5.98 -2.16 11.56
N ARG A 329 -6.01 -1.12 12.41
CA ARG A 329 -6.26 0.27 12.01
C ARG A 329 -5.03 1.17 12.03
N ALA A 330 -3.85 0.65 12.41
CA ALA A 330 -2.63 1.44 12.36
C ALA A 330 -2.39 1.98 10.93
N TYR A 331 -2.16 3.29 10.82
CA TYR A 331 -1.97 4.02 9.56
C TYR A 331 -3.18 4.02 8.58
N LEU A 332 -4.37 3.55 8.98
CA LEU A 332 -5.58 3.71 8.17
C LEU A 332 -6.07 5.15 8.22
N THR A 333 -6.30 5.73 7.05
CA THR A 333 -7.03 7.00 6.94
C THR A 333 -8.53 6.75 6.82
N PRO A 334 -9.40 7.69 7.22
CA PRO A 334 -10.84 7.56 7.04
C PRO A 334 -11.24 7.26 5.58
N LYS A 335 -10.53 7.88 4.61
CA LYS A 335 -10.77 7.61 3.20
C LYS A 335 -10.39 6.18 2.79
N MET A 336 -9.33 5.62 3.37
CA MET A 336 -8.96 4.22 3.12
C MET A 336 -10.01 3.25 3.67
N GLU A 337 -10.58 3.54 4.84
CA GLU A 337 -11.65 2.75 5.44
C GLU A 337 -12.91 2.74 4.56
N GLU A 338 -13.34 3.93 4.12
CA GLU A 338 -14.44 4.08 3.15
C GLU A 338 -14.17 3.26 1.89
N MET A 339 -12.96 3.33 1.32
CA MET A 339 -12.60 2.59 0.11
C MET A 339 -12.62 1.06 0.29
N VAL A 340 -12.29 0.56 1.48
CA VAL A 340 -12.41 -0.88 1.80
C VAL A 340 -13.87 -1.29 1.84
N GLU A 341 -14.74 -0.49 2.43
CA GLU A 341 -16.17 -0.74 2.49
C GLU A 341 -16.80 -0.75 1.08
N VAL A 342 -16.54 0.27 0.26
CA VAL A 342 -17.01 0.35 -1.13
C VAL A 342 -16.52 -0.86 -1.94
N SER A 343 -15.29 -1.34 -1.72
CA SER A 343 -14.77 -2.56 -2.34
C SER A 343 -15.50 -3.83 -1.89
N ARG A 344 -15.88 -3.94 -0.61
CA ARG A 344 -16.65 -5.07 -0.06
C ARG A 344 -18.06 -5.10 -0.65
N GLU A 345 -18.73 -3.96 -0.73
CA GLU A 345 -20.05 -3.85 -1.35
C GLU A 345 -20.04 -4.20 -2.84
N SER A 346 -19.03 -3.70 -3.57
CA SER A 346 -18.87 -3.98 -5.01
C SER A 346 -18.71 -5.49 -5.28
N ARG A 347 -17.98 -6.21 -4.40
CA ARG A 347 -17.85 -7.68 -4.49
C ARG A 347 -19.17 -8.40 -4.26
N LYS A 348 -19.98 -7.97 -3.30
CA LYS A 348 -21.29 -8.56 -3.01
C LYS A 348 -22.25 -8.42 -4.21
N ARG A 349 -22.28 -7.25 -4.85
CA ARG A 349 -23.11 -7.01 -6.06
C ARG A 349 -22.66 -7.87 -7.26
N GLY A 350 -21.35 -8.02 -7.45
CA GLY A 350 -20.83 -8.86 -8.53
C GLY A 350 -21.11 -10.37 -8.35
N SER A 351 -21.24 -10.84 -7.11
CA SER A 351 -21.64 -12.23 -6.84
C SER A 351 -23.12 -12.51 -7.07
N SER A 352 -24.02 -11.52 -6.88
CA SER A 352 -25.46 -11.70 -7.15
C SER A 352 -25.78 -11.76 -8.64
N GLU A 353 -25.04 -11.04 -9.49
CA GLU A 353 -25.28 -11.04 -10.95
C GLU A 353 -24.83 -12.34 -11.67
N HIS A 354 -23.92 -13.12 -11.07
CA HIS A 354 -23.50 -14.42 -11.61
C HIS A 354 -24.29 -15.61 -11.04
N GLY A 355 -25.26 -15.36 -10.15
CA GLY A 355 -26.03 -16.38 -9.45
C GLY A 355 -27.37 -16.78 -10.08
N ASP A 356 -27.86 -16.06 -11.10
CA ASP A 356 -29.22 -16.27 -11.63
C ASP A 356 -29.23 -16.54 -13.15
N GLY A 357 -28.69 -17.71 -13.51
CA GLY A 357 -28.60 -18.18 -14.91
C GLY A 357 -29.00 -19.64 -15.09
N GLY A 358 -29.78 -20.21 -14.17
CA GLY A 358 -30.12 -21.63 -14.19
C GLY A 358 -31.45 -21.95 -13.53
N SER A 359 -32.56 -21.68 -14.23
CA SER A 359 -33.78 -22.50 -14.30
C SER A 359 -34.94 -21.72 -14.93
N ARG A 360 -34.95 -21.59 -16.27
CA ARG A 360 -36.22 -21.48 -17.01
C ARG A 360 -36.58 -22.87 -17.50
N GLN A 361 -37.26 -23.61 -16.63
CA GLN A 361 -37.87 -24.89 -16.96
C GLN A 361 -38.97 -24.65 -18.01
N LEU A 362 -38.82 -25.29 -19.16
CA LEU A 362 -39.83 -25.41 -20.21
C LEU A 362 -41.07 -26.07 -19.60
N ALA A 363 -42.13 -25.28 -19.38
CA ALA A 363 -43.45 -25.82 -19.09
C ALA A 363 -44.07 -26.32 -20.41
N THR A 364 -43.88 -27.60 -20.69
CA THR A 364 -44.65 -28.32 -21.71
C THR A 364 -46.09 -28.45 -21.25
N GLY A 365 -47.00 -27.70 -21.89
CA GLY A 365 -48.44 -27.77 -21.66
C GLY A 365 -48.99 -29.13 -22.06
N ARG A 366 -49.38 -29.94 -21.07
CA ARG A 366 -50.12 -31.19 -21.26
C ARG A 366 -51.61 -30.88 -21.25
N LEU A 367 -52.19 -30.64 -22.44
CA LEU A 367 -53.64 -30.61 -22.64
C LEU A 367 -54.24 -31.97 -22.28
N ARG A 368 -55.01 -32.02 -21.18
CA ARG A 368 -56.00 -33.08 -20.95
C ARG A 368 -57.30 -32.67 -21.63
N LYS A 369 -57.67 -33.44 -22.66
CA LYS A 369 -59.03 -33.49 -23.23
C LYS A 369 -59.97 -34.07 -22.18
N GLU A 370 -61.02 -33.32 -21.86
CA GLU A 370 -62.23 -33.84 -21.25
C GLU A 370 -63.23 -34.08 -22.39
N ILE A 371 -63.72 -35.32 -22.48
CA ILE A 371 -64.66 -35.78 -23.51
C ILE A 371 -66.07 -35.49 -23.02
N GLY A 372 -66.82 -34.70 -23.80
CA GLY A 372 -68.28 -34.67 -23.79
C GLY A 372 -68.82 -35.40 -25.02
N MET A 373 -69.53 -36.51 -24.77
CA MET A 373 -70.64 -37.10 -25.53
C MET A 373 -70.63 -37.03 -27.08
N ARG A 374 -70.46 -38.19 -27.73
CA ARG A 374 -71.57 -39.04 -28.22
C ARG A 374 -71.06 -40.39 -28.71
#